data_AF-A0A2R6L554-F1
#
_entry.id   AF-A0A2R6L554-F1
#
_cell.length_a   1.000
_cell.length_b   1.000
_cell.length_c   1.000
_cell.angle_alpha   90.00
_cell.angle_beta   90.00
_cell.angle_gamma   90.00
#
_symmetry.space_group_name_H-M   'P 1'
#
loop_
_entity.id
_entity.type
_entity.pdbx_description
1 polymer ?
#
loop_
_entity_poly.entity_id
_entity_poly.type
_entity_poly.pdbx_seq_one_letter_code
_entity_poly.pdbx_strand_id
1 'polypeptide(L)'
;ASAVPDRNYRTATWMADYADEHGWTYPDSYVLSRWSQNRMFNYYVSGESESYGYARDTYPEFISSVRGESSYERLRDRVGFVVLEPLPRRANTMQERLYYTYGSRWADQGYEAVSHYRAVYTSSDQATKVFVLVPGARVDGRVAANTTVELRTGVEIPNDSFTYRTRVTADANGSYQATVPYPGEYELQWGNRTTTVTVPESAVENGTGVRVGS
;
A
#
# COMPACT_ATOMS: atom_id res chain seq x y z
N ALA A 1 20.24 16.59 21.56
CA ALA A 1 20.90 16.34 20.26
C ALA A 1 19.87 15.72 19.33
N SER A 2 19.65 16.33 18.16
CA SER A 2 18.55 15.99 17.24
C SER A 2 18.81 14.64 16.57
N ALA A 3 18.11 13.58 17.01
CA ALA A 3 18.26 12.25 16.44
C ALA A 3 17.41 12.10 15.17
N VAL A 4 17.94 12.60 14.05
CA VAL A 4 17.73 11.93 12.76
C VAL A 4 19.11 11.47 12.28
N PRO A 5 19.58 10.26 12.66
CA PRO A 5 20.53 9.59 11.76
C PRO A 5 20.48 8.04 11.67
N ASP A 6 19.78 7.30 12.53
CA ASP A 6 19.85 5.81 12.48
C ASP A 6 18.62 5.18 11.80
N ARG A 7 17.39 5.48 12.27
CA ARG A 7 16.17 4.91 11.69
C ARG A 7 16.02 5.23 10.20
N ASN A 8 16.03 6.51 9.83
CA ASN A 8 15.77 6.92 8.44
C ASN A 8 16.90 6.45 7.51
N TYR A 9 18.14 6.35 8.02
CA TYR A 9 19.26 5.73 7.29
C TYR A 9 19.01 4.24 7.05
N ARG A 10 18.67 3.47 8.10
CA ARG A 10 18.33 2.04 7.97
C ARG A 10 17.15 1.79 7.02
N THR A 11 16.13 2.63 7.09
CA THR A 11 15.00 2.57 6.14
C THR A 11 15.47 2.85 4.71
N ALA A 12 16.37 3.82 4.50
CA ALA A 12 16.91 4.11 3.18
C ALA A 12 17.77 2.97 2.64
N THR A 13 18.63 2.37 3.48
CA THR A 13 19.42 1.18 3.13
C THR A 13 18.52 0.01 2.77
N TRP A 14 17.48 -0.26 3.56
CA TRP A 14 16.52 -1.32 3.26
C TRP A 14 15.81 -1.09 1.91
N MET A 15 15.41 0.16 1.61
CA MET A 15 14.81 0.49 0.31
C MET A 15 15.78 0.35 -0.86
N ALA A 16 17.07 0.68 -0.65
CA ALA A 16 18.11 0.49 -1.66
C ALA A 16 18.29 -1.00 -1.98
N ASP A 17 18.44 -1.84 -0.94
CA ASP A 17 18.55 -3.30 -1.10
C ASP A 17 17.30 -3.89 -1.78
N TYR A 18 16.10 -3.44 -1.40
CA TYR A 18 14.84 -3.84 -2.02
C TYR A 18 14.80 -3.45 -3.50
N ALA A 19 15.20 -2.22 -3.84
CA ALA A 19 15.23 -1.75 -5.23
C ALA A 19 16.22 -2.57 -6.07
N ASP A 20 17.42 -2.85 -5.53
CA ASP A 20 18.44 -3.66 -6.20
C ASP A 20 17.95 -5.10 -6.45
N GLU A 21 17.29 -5.73 -5.46
CA GLU A 21 16.72 -7.08 -5.59
C GLU A 21 15.65 -7.16 -6.70
N HIS A 22 14.86 -6.08 -6.88
CA HIS A 22 13.81 -6.00 -7.90
C HIS A 22 14.30 -5.38 -9.21
N GLY A 23 15.59 -5.01 -9.31
CA GLY A 23 16.17 -4.38 -10.50
C GLY A 23 15.63 -2.99 -10.80
N TRP A 24 15.12 -2.26 -9.80
CA TRP A 24 14.57 -0.92 -9.96
C TRP A 24 15.69 0.12 -10.05
N THR A 25 15.67 0.90 -11.13
CA THR A 25 16.59 2.04 -11.31
C THR A 25 15.81 3.34 -11.32
N TYR A 26 16.45 4.49 -11.12
CA TYR A 26 15.73 5.76 -11.24
C TYR A 26 15.13 5.91 -12.66
N PRO A 27 13.86 6.34 -12.80
CA PRO A 27 12.97 6.89 -11.76
C PRO A 27 12.12 5.86 -10.99
N ASP A 28 12.14 4.57 -11.35
CA ASP A 28 11.31 3.53 -10.73
C ASP A 28 11.59 3.36 -9.23
N SER A 29 12.78 3.69 -8.75
CA SER A 29 13.15 3.67 -7.33
C SER A 29 12.94 5.00 -6.58
N TYR A 30 12.28 6.00 -7.21
CA TYR A 30 12.03 7.30 -6.58
C TYR A 30 11.22 7.16 -5.29
N VAL A 31 11.66 7.89 -4.26
CA VAL A 31 11.04 7.91 -2.94
C VAL A 31 10.23 9.18 -2.76
N LEU A 32 8.90 9.05 -2.71
CA LEU A 32 8.00 10.10 -2.30
C LEU A 32 7.92 10.14 -0.76
N SER A 33 8.40 11.24 -0.17
CA SER A 33 8.44 11.43 1.29
C SER A 33 8.30 12.91 1.65
N ARG A 34 8.25 13.22 2.95
CA ARG A 34 8.35 14.61 3.44
C ARG A 34 9.59 15.30 2.87
N TRP A 35 9.42 16.55 2.46
CA TRP A 35 10.48 17.36 1.81
C TRP A 35 11.81 17.35 2.60
N SER A 36 11.76 17.50 3.93
CA SER A 36 12.96 17.54 4.78
C SER A 36 13.78 16.24 4.79
N GLN A 37 13.16 15.11 4.45
CA GLN A 37 13.82 13.79 4.39
C GLN A 37 14.00 13.29 2.95
N ASN A 38 13.30 13.89 1.99
CA ASN A 38 13.23 13.42 0.61
C ASN A 38 14.59 13.36 -0.08
N ARG A 39 15.41 14.39 0.12
CA ARG A 39 16.76 14.43 -0.43
C ARG A 39 17.64 13.29 0.10
N MET A 40 17.52 12.98 1.39
CA MET A 40 18.28 11.92 2.04
C MET A 40 17.85 10.55 1.51
N PHE A 41 16.55 10.27 1.48
CA PHE A 41 16.06 8.99 0.97
C PHE A 41 16.45 8.75 -0.49
N ASN A 42 16.20 9.71 -1.39
CA ASN A 42 16.51 9.50 -2.81
C ASN A 42 18.02 9.41 -3.08
N TYR A 43 18.85 10.14 -2.33
CA TYR A 43 20.31 10.02 -2.43
C TYR A 43 20.79 8.60 -2.09
N TYR A 44 20.29 8.00 -1.00
CA TYR A 44 20.71 6.64 -0.61
C TYR A 44 20.10 5.54 -1.48
N VAL A 45 18.85 5.70 -1.92
CA VAL A 45 18.15 4.67 -2.72
C VAL A 45 18.57 4.67 -4.18
N SER A 46 18.85 5.84 -4.75
CA SER A 46 19.04 5.97 -6.21
C SER A 46 20.24 6.83 -6.61
N GLY A 47 20.96 7.44 -5.67
CA GLY A 47 21.97 8.46 -5.94
C GLY A 47 21.38 9.83 -6.30
N GLU A 48 20.11 9.89 -6.69
CA GLU A 48 19.46 11.12 -7.15
C GLU A 48 18.98 12.00 -5.99
N SER A 49 19.46 13.24 -5.92
CA SER A 49 19.12 14.16 -4.81
C SER A 49 18.45 15.47 -5.25
N GLU A 50 18.35 15.70 -6.56
CA GLU A 50 17.93 16.99 -7.13
C GLU A 50 16.42 17.07 -7.43
N SER A 51 15.69 15.95 -7.35
CA SER A 51 14.25 15.87 -7.66
C SER A 51 13.30 16.32 -6.54
N TYR A 52 13.80 16.96 -5.47
CA TYR A 52 12.99 17.28 -4.28
C TYR A 52 11.84 18.26 -4.52
N GLY A 53 11.88 19.04 -5.60
CA GLY A 53 10.79 19.95 -5.98
C GLY A 53 9.48 19.21 -6.23
N TYR A 54 9.55 18.03 -6.86
CA TYR A 54 8.38 17.19 -7.09
C TYR A 54 7.75 16.71 -5.76
N ALA A 55 8.57 16.27 -4.79
CA ALA A 55 8.07 15.86 -3.47
C ALA A 55 7.47 17.03 -2.69
N ARG A 56 8.06 18.24 -2.78
CA ARG A 56 7.57 19.42 -2.08
C ARG A 56 6.11 19.73 -2.45
N ASP A 57 5.76 19.56 -3.70
CA ASP A 57 4.43 19.90 -4.20
C ASP A 57 3.48 18.69 -4.08
N THR A 58 3.97 17.47 -4.35
CA THR A 58 3.14 16.25 -4.43
C THR A 58 2.86 15.61 -3.07
N TYR A 59 3.85 15.55 -2.16
CA TYR A 59 3.70 14.83 -0.89
C TYR A 59 2.61 15.43 0.01
N PRO A 60 2.56 16.76 0.24
CA PRO A 60 1.50 17.36 1.07
C PRO A 60 0.11 17.09 0.53
N GLU A 61 -0.05 17.13 -0.79
CA GLU A 61 -1.32 16.84 -1.44
C GLU A 61 -1.71 15.38 -1.25
N PHE A 62 -0.79 14.46 -1.52
CA PHE A 62 -0.99 13.01 -1.34
C PHE A 62 -1.46 12.68 0.08
N ILE A 63 -0.70 13.08 1.11
CA ILE A 63 -1.01 12.70 2.49
C ILE A 63 -2.35 13.27 2.98
N SER A 64 -2.83 14.36 2.37
CA SER A 64 -4.11 15.00 2.72
C SER A 64 -5.29 14.48 1.89
N SER A 65 -5.04 13.73 0.81
CA SER A 65 -6.06 13.24 -0.10
C SER A 65 -6.96 12.20 0.57
N VAL A 66 -8.25 12.22 0.21
CA VAL A 66 -9.19 11.14 0.54
C VAL A 66 -9.42 10.18 -0.64
N ARG A 67 -8.82 10.47 -1.80
CA ARG A 67 -9.00 9.74 -3.07
C ARG A 67 -7.80 8.83 -3.35
N GLY A 68 -7.87 7.59 -2.86
CA GLY A 68 -6.78 6.61 -3.01
C GLY A 68 -6.44 6.28 -4.47
N GLU A 69 -7.47 6.04 -5.28
CA GLU A 69 -7.35 5.71 -6.70
C GLU A 69 -6.71 6.84 -7.51
N SER A 70 -7.27 8.05 -7.44
CA SER A 70 -6.73 9.21 -8.16
C SER A 70 -5.30 9.56 -7.72
N SER A 71 -4.96 9.27 -6.46
CA SER A 71 -3.59 9.43 -5.97
C SER A 71 -2.66 8.39 -6.57
N TYR A 72 -3.10 7.14 -6.72
CA TYR A 72 -2.31 6.06 -7.33
C TYR A 72 -2.04 6.35 -8.80
N GLU A 73 -3.08 6.68 -9.57
CA GLU A 73 -2.99 7.03 -10.99
C GLU A 73 -1.98 8.13 -11.28
N ARG A 74 -1.90 9.14 -10.40
CA ARG A 74 -0.94 10.24 -10.54
C ARG A 74 0.50 9.84 -10.20
N LEU A 75 0.69 8.88 -9.30
CA LEU A 75 1.99 8.55 -8.73
C LEU A 75 2.68 7.36 -9.41
N ARG A 76 1.91 6.40 -9.93
CA ARG A 76 2.41 5.07 -10.34
C ARG A 76 3.49 5.08 -11.42
N ASP A 77 3.55 6.12 -12.25
CA ASP A 77 4.50 6.20 -13.36
C ASP A 77 5.86 6.81 -12.94
N ARG A 78 5.98 7.26 -11.69
CA ARG A 78 7.19 7.93 -11.21
C ARG A 78 7.62 7.54 -9.80
N VAL A 79 6.71 7.06 -8.96
CA VAL A 79 7.00 6.79 -7.54
C VAL A 79 7.07 5.29 -7.32
N GLY A 80 8.25 4.79 -6.96
CA GLY A 80 8.43 3.42 -6.48
C GLY A 80 8.05 3.25 -5.02
N PHE A 81 8.49 4.21 -4.18
CA PHE A 81 8.28 4.14 -2.73
C PHE A 81 7.50 5.36 -2.21
N VAL A 82 6.58 5.12 -1.29
CA VAL A 82 5.97 6.14 -0.43
C VAL A 82 6.43 5.89 1.01
N VAL A 83 7.07 6.90 1.59
CA VAL A 83 7.52 6.84 2.99
C VAL A 83 6.65 7.74 3.85
N LEU A 84 6.00 7.13 4.85
CA LEU A 84 5.20 7.83 5.84
C LEU A 84 5.91 7.87 7.19
N GLU A 85 5.97 9.06 7.76
CA GLU A 85 6.44 9.32 9.12
C GLU A 85 5.26 9.77 10.00
N PRO A 86 5.41 9.82 11.34
CA PRO A 86 4.33 10.24 12.22
C PRO A 86 3.96 11.70 11.94
N LEU A 87 2.68 11.95 11.70
CA LEU A 87 2.10 13.27 11.49
C LEU A 87 0.83 13.44 12.33
N PRO A 88 0.42 14.69 12.65
CA PRO A 88 -0.85 14.94 13.30
C PRO A 88 -2.00 14.29 12.52
N ARG A 89 -2.86 13.56 13.23
CA ARG A 89 -3.96 12.81 12.63
C ARG A 89 -4.95 13.74 11.95
N ARG A 90 -5.36 13.35 10.73
CA ARG A 90 -6.43 13.98 9.97
C ARG A 90 -7.35 12.90 9.42
N ALA A 91 -8.63 13.00 9.77
CA ALA A 91 -9.64 12.00 9.51
C ALA A 91 -9.71 11.60 8.02
N ASN A 92 -9.73 10.29 7.75
CA ASN A 92 -9.96 9.67 6.45
C ASN A 92 -8.94 10.02 5.34
N THR A 93 -7.80 10.59 5.69
CA THR A 93 -6.76 10.96 4.72
C THR A 93 -5.92 9.75 4.29
N MET A 94 -5.18 9.84 3.19
CA MET A 94 -4.18 8.82 2.81
C MET A 94 -3.17 8.61 3.95
N GLN A 95 -2.75 9.69 4.63
CA GLN A 95 -1.91 9.57 5.81
C GLN A 95 -2.53 8.65 6.84
N GLU A 96 -3.78 8.89 7.25
CA GLU A 96 -4.39 8.10 8.30
C GLU A 96 -4.63 6.66 7.89
N ARG A 97 -5.19 6.44 6.69
CA ARG A 97 -5.51 5.11 6.16
C ARG A 97 -4.26 4.26 5.91
N LEU A 98 -3.18 4.84 5.42
CA LEU A 98 -1.94 4.08 5.23
C LEU A 98 -1.18 3.92 6.54
N TYR A 99 -1.01 5.00 7.31
CA TYR A 99 -0.14 4.95 8.50
C TYR A 99 -0.71 4.09 9.63
N TYR A 100 -2.03 4.13 9.87
CA TYR A 100 -2.62 3.41 11.02
C TYR A 100 -3.18 2.04 10.66
N THR A 101 -3.56 1.80 9.40
CA THR A 101 -4.18 0.54 9.00
C THR A 101 -3.44 -0.17 7.87
N TYR A 102 -2.29 0.34 7.43
CA TYR A 102 -1.56 -0.21 6.29
C TYR A 102 -2.42 -0.31 5.02
N GLY A 103 -3.39 0.59 4.88
CA GLY A 103 -4.37 0.60 3.80
C GLY A 103 -5.54 -0.38 3.97
N SER A 104 -5.61 -1.10 5.09
CA SER A 104 -6.73 -1.97 5.45
C SER A 104 -7.99 -1.17 5.78
N ARG A 105 -9.15 -1.80 5.56
CA ARG A 105 -10.47 -1.25 5.93
C ARG A 105 -10.54 -1.00 7.44
N TRP A 106 -11.05 0.17 7.83
CA TRP A 106 -11.30 0.53 9.22
C TRP A 106 -12.80 0.65 9.48
N ALA A 107 -13.42 -0.48 9.83
CA ALA A 107 -14.87 -0.58 10.03
C ALA A 107 -15.41 0.43 11.04
N ASP A 108 -14.75 0.54 12.20
CA ASP A 108 -15.18 1.40 13.32
C ASP A 108 -15.17 2.89 12.97
N GLN A 109 -14.37 3.29 11.98
CA GLN A 109 -14.30 4.67 11.48
C GLN A 109 -15.06 4.87 10.16
N GLY A 110 -15.64 3.81 9.60
CA GLY A 110 -16.34 3.85 8.31
C GLY A 110 -15.42 4.05 7.10
N TYR A 111 -14.13 3.71 7.20
CA TYR A 111 -13.18 3.88 6.11
C TYR A 111 -13.00 2.58 5.34
N GLU A 112 -13.15 2.64 4.02
CA GLU A 112 -12.81 1.53 3.14
C GLU A 112 -11.30 1.40 2.95
N ALA A 113 -10.88 0.20 2.54
CA ALA A 113 -9.49 -0.08 2.21
C ALA A 113 -9.02 0.71 0.98
N VAL A 114 -7.70 0.81 0.81
CA VAL A 114 -7.07 1.31 -0.43
C VAL A 114 -6.38 0.15 -1.15
N SER A 115 -6.48 0.12 -2.49
CA SER A 115 -6.20 -1.08 -3.28
C SER A 115 -4.79 -1.19 -3.89
N HIS A 116 -4.02 -0.09 -3.88
CA HIS A 116 -2.78 0.02 -4.68
C HIS A 116 -1.52 0.34 -3.87
N TYR A 117 -1.62 0.27 -2.55
CA TYR A 117 -0.55 0.65 -1.63
C TYR A 117 -0.22 -0.54 -0.76
N ARG A 118 0.93 -1.16 -1.03
CA ARG A 118 1.39 -2.33 -0.31
C ARG A 118 2.46 -1.91 0.69
N ALA A 119 2.19 -2.08 1.98
CA ALA A 119 3.23 -1.94 3.00
C ALA A 119 4.27 -3.06 2.81
N VAL A 120 5.55 -2.69 2.79
CA VAL A 120 6.65 -3.65 2.60
C VAL A 120 7.69 -3.59 3.70
N TYR A 121 7.70 -2.51 4.49
CA TYR A 121 8.61 -2.35 5.60
C TYR A 121 8.06 -1.36 6.62
N THR A 122 8.41 -1.59 7.89
CA THR A 122 8.36 -0.55 8.89
C THR A 122 9.66 -0.54 9.71
N SER A 123 10.02 0.62 10.23
CA SER A 123 11.13 0.72 11.17
C SER A 123 10.85 -0.09 12.44
N SER A 124 11.90 -0.41 13.20
CA SER A 124 11.79 -1.18 14.45
C SER A 124 10.95 -0.50 15.53
N ASP A 125 10.87 0.83 15.53
CA ASP A 125 9.97 1.63 16.40
C ASP A 125 8.59 1.88 15.77
N GLN A 126 8.35 1.30 14.59
CA GLN A 126 7.15 1.42 13.76
C GLN A 126 6.75 2.85 13.34
N ALA A 127 7.66 3.81 13.51
CA ALA A 127 7.42 5.22 13.22
C ALA A 127 7.53 5.56 11.73
N THR A 128 8.34 4.82 10.96
CA THR A 128 8.52 5.03 9.53
C THR A 128 8.00 3.82 8.78
N LYS A 129 7.01 4.03 7.90
CA LYS A 129 6.35 2.97 7.11
C LYS A 129 6.64 3.20 5.64
N VAL A 130 7.01 2.13 4.94
CA VAL A 130 7.34 2.15 3.51
C VAL A 130 6.28 1.36 2.77
N PHE A 131 5.74 1.99 1.73
CA PHE A 131 4.79 1.40 0.82
C PHE A 131 5.36 1.40 -0.58
N VAL A 132 5.10 0.34 -1.34
CA VAL A 132 5.26 0.32 -2.80
C VAL A 132 3.90 0.49 -3.47
N LEU A 133 3.91 1.08 -4.67
CA LEU A 133 2.71 1.20 -5.50
C LEU A 133 2.58 -0.05 -6.36
N VAL A 134 1.42 -0.70 -6.30
CA VAL A 134 1.15 -1.92 -7.06
C VAL A 134 -0.15 -1.76 -7.87
N PRO A 135 -0.22 -2.31 -9.09
CA PRO A 135 -1.49 -2.48 -9.78
C PRO A 135 -2.51 -3.26 -8.95
N GLY A 136 -2.06 -4.22 -8.14
CA GLY A 136 -2.90 -5.01 -7.25
C GLY A 136 -3.63 -6.13 -7.98
N ALA A 137 -3.74 -7.28 -7.34
CA ALA A 137 -4.40 -8.44 -7.95
C ALA A 137 -5.92 -8.23 -7.99
N ARG A 138 -6.55 -8.62 -9.10
CA ARG A 138 -8.01 -8.57 -9.23
C ARG A 138 -8.60 -9.91 -8.81
N VAL A 139 -9.20 -9.97 -7.62
CA VAL A 139 -9.90 -11.15 -7.13
C VAL A 139 -11.33 -11.14 -7.67
N ASP A 140 -11.60 -12.03 -8.63
CA ASP A 140 -12.87 -12.15 -9.33
C ASP A 140 -13.66 -13.37 -8.80
N GLY A 141 -14.96 -13.20 -8.59
CA GLY A 141 -15.82 -14.29 -8.16
C GLY A 141 -17.31 -14.04 -8.38
N ARG A 142 -18.12 -15.01 -7.95
CA ARG A 142 -19.58 -14.94 -8.00
C ARG A 142 -20.22 -15.30 -6.66
N VAL A 143 -21.22 -14.53 -6.26
CA VAL A 143 -22.11 -14.76 -5.12
C VAL A 143 -23.54 -14.39 -5.50
N ALA A 144 -24.50 -14.44 -4.57
CA ALA A 144 -25.84 -13.93 -4.85
C ALA A 144 -25.79 -12.42 -5.15
N ALA A 145 -26.69 -11.95 -6.02
CA ALA A 145 -26.77 -10.54 -6.39
C ALA A 145 -26.83 -9.62 -5.17
N ASN A 146 -26.13 -8.48 -5.22
CA ASN A 146 -26.05 -7.49 -4.14
C ASN A 146 -25.47 -8.01 -2.81
N THR A 147 -24.81 -9.17 -2.81
CA THR A 147 -24.15 -9.70 -1.61
C THR A 147 -22.79 -9.02 -1.42
N THR A 148 -22.53 -8.56 -0.20
CA THR A 148 -21.20 -8.08 0.19
C THR A 148 -20.32 -9.26 0.60
N VAL A 149 -19.13 -9.31 0.01
CA VAL A 149 -18.05 -10.25 0.33
C VAL A 149 -16.97 -9.48 1.08
N GLU A 150 -16.60 -9.96 2.27
CA GLU A 150 -15.43 -9.49 3.00
C GLU A 150 -14.22 -10.35 2.63
N LEU A 151 -13.09 -9.71 2.35
CA LEU A 151 -11.82 -10.37 2.05
C LEU A 151 -10.83 -10.02 3.16
N ARG A 152 -10.12 -11.02 3.68
CA ARG A 152 -9.07 -10.81 4.69
C ARG A 152 -7.84 -11.67 4.44
N THR A 153 -6.67 -11.13 4.73
CA THR A 153 -5.41 -11.91 4.74
C THR A 153 -4.49 -11.42 5.86
N GLY A 154 -3.65 -12.31 6.37
CA GLY A 154 -2.57 -11.95 7.28
C GLY A 154 -1.35 -11.49 6.48
N VAL A 155 -0.76 -10.36 6.89
CA VAL A 155 0.40 -9.78 6.23
C VAL A 155 1.54 -9.71 7.24
N GLU A 156 2.71 -10.20 6.83
CA GLU A 156 3.96 -10.11 7.57
C GLU A 156 4.93 -9.24 6.78
N ILE A 157 5.53 -8.26 7.46
CA ILE A 157 6.58 -7.39 6.92
C ILE A 157 7.72 -7.32 7.95
N PRO A 158 8.91 -6.83 7.58
CA PRO A 158 9.94 -6.56 8.56
C PRO A 158 9.42 -5.65 9.67
N ASN A 159 9.59 -6.10 10.92
CA ASN A 159 9.25 -5.41 12.17
C ASN A 159 7.76 -5.22 12.49
N ASP A 160 6.83 -5.81 11.72
CA ASP A 160 5.40 -5.80 12.05
C ASP A 160 4.56 -6.87 11.33
N SER A 161 3.37 -7.14 11.84
CA SER A 161 2.37 -7.96 11.17
C SER A 161 0.96 -7.43 11.42
N PHE A 162 0.07 -7.60 10.45
CA PHE A 162 -1.28 -7.06 10.53
C PHE A 162 -2.28 -7.87 9.69
N THR A 163 -3.58 -7.67 9.93
CA THR A 163 -4.63 -8.22 9.07
C THR A 163 -5.11 -7.17 8.08
N TYR A 164 -4.89 -7.42 6.79
CA TYR A 164 -5.52 -6.63 5.74
C TYR A 164 -6.97 -7.09 5.55
N ARG A 165 -7.89 -6.13 5.45
CA ARG A 165 -9.32 -6.36 5.23
C ARG A 165 -9.81 -5.43 4.14
N THR A 166 -10.66 -5.93 3.26
CA THR A 166 -11.45 -5.14 2.32
C THR A 166 -12.82 -5.78 2.13
N ARG A 167 -13.72 -5.11 1.43
CA ARG A 167 -15.01 -5.66 1.06
C ARG A 167 -15.43 -5.18 -0.32
N VAL A 168 -16.24 -5.98 -0.98
CA VAL A 168 -16.84 -5.64 -2.27
C VAL A 168 -18.27 -6.15 -2.32
N THR A 169 -19.16 -5.41 -2.95
CA THR A 169 -20.54 -5.85 -3.18
C THR A 169 -20.67 -6.35 -4.62
N ALA A 170 -21.21 -7.55 -4.77
CA ALA A 170 -21.52 -8.11 -6.07
C ALA A 170 -22.62 -7.31 -6.78
N ASP A 171 -22.54 -7.27 -8.11
CA ASP A 171 -23.52 -6.61 -8.95
C ASP A 171 -24.88 -7.36 -8.98
N ALA A 172 -25.81 -6.84 -9.79
CA ALA A 172 -27.14 -7.44 -9.97
C ALA A 172 -27.10 -8.86 -10.58
N ASN A 173 -25.99 -9.24 -11.21
CA ASN A 173 -25.76 -10.58 -11.77
C ASN A 173 -24.96 -11.48 -10.81
N GLY A 174 -24.62 -10.98 -9.61
CA GLY A 174 -23.85 -11.72 -8.62
C GLY A 174 -22.34 -11.73 -8.88
N SER A 175 -21.81 -10.97 -9.83
CA SER A 175 -20.37 -10.89 -10.10
C SER A 175 -19.71 -9.81 -9.25
N TYR A 176 -18.52 -10.07 -8.74
CA TYR A 176 -17.71 -9.09 -8.02
C TYR A 176 -16.24 -9.12 -8.44
N GLN A 177 -15.57 -7.99 -8.24
CA GLN A 177 -14.12 -7.85 -8.42
C GLN A 177 -13.57 -6.96 -7.30
N ALA A 178 -12.60 -7.48 -6.54
CA ALA A 178 -11.86 -6.70 -5.55
C ALA A 178 -10.40 -6.58 -5.97
N THR A 179 -9.84 -5.37 -5.94
CA THR A 179 -8.40 -5.16 -6.14
C THR A 179 -7.69 -5.17 -4.79
N VAL A 180 -6.71 -6.05 -4.63
CA VAL A 180 -5.98 -6.25 -3.37
C VAL A 180 -4.46 -6.03 -3.56
N PRO A 181 -3.80 -5.29 -2.64
CA PRO A 181 -2.37 -4.95 -2.79
C PRO A 181 -1.41 -5.96 -2.16
N TYR A 182 -1.89 -7.00 -1.48
CA TYR A 182 -1.04 -7.96 -0.79
C TYR A 182 -1.16 -9.35 -1.43
N PRO A 183 -0.05 -10.09 -1.60
CA PRO A 183 -0.12 -11.51 -1.90
C PRO A 183 -0.56 -12.29 -0.65
N GLY A 184 -0.91 -13.56 -0.84
CA GLY A 184 -1.18 -14.49 0.25
C GLY A 184 -2.49 -15.25 0.09
N GLU A 185 -2.83 -16.03 1.10
CA GLU A 185 -4.13 -16.68 1.16
C GLU A 185 -5.17 -15.71 1.72
N TYR A 186 -6.18 -15.41 0.91
CA TYR A 186 -7.31 -14.61 1.31
C TYR A 186 -8.45 -15.52 1.73
N GLU A 187 -9.02 -15.23 2.90
CA GLU A 187 -10.30 -15.75 3.31
C GLU A 187 -11.41 -14.79 2.83
N LEU A 188 -12.42 -15.35 2.17
CA LEU A 188 -13.58 -14.65 1.66
C LEU A 188 -14.81 -15.09 2.42
N GLN A 189 -15.53 -14.14 3.00
CA GLN A 189 -16.71 -14.40 3.83
C GLN A 189 -17.93 -13.64 3.30
N TRP A 190 -19.08 -14.34 3.19
CA TRP A 190 -20.38 -13.73 2.92
C TRP A 190 -21.50 -14.55 3.55
N GLY A 191 -22.39 -13.89 4.31
CA GLY A 191 -23.37 -14.59 5.13
C GLY A 191 -22.71 -15.60 6.06
N ASN A 192 -23.12 -16.88 5.98
CA ASN A 192 -22.54 -17.99 6.75
C ASN A 192 -21.53 -18.82 5.95
N ARG A 193 -21.07 -18.33 4.79
CA ARG A 193 -20.11 -19.03 3.93
C ARG A 193 -18.74 -18.42 4.04
N THR A 194 -17.74 -19.30 3.98
CA THR A 194 -16.32 -18.95 3.93
C THR A 194 -15.65 -19.80 2.86
N THR A 195 -14.80 -19.19 2.04
CA THR A 195 -13.90 -19.89 1.10
C THR A 195 -12.53 -19.21 1.12
N THR A 196 -11.53 -19.82 0.48
CA THR A 196 -10.19 -19.24 0.35
C THR A 196 -9.76 -19.10 -1.11
N VAL A 197 -8.87 -18.16 -1.36
CA VAL A 197 -8.19 -18.01 -2.65
C VAL A 197 -6.74 -17.58 -2.42
N THR A 198 -5.81 -18.20 -3.15
CA THR A 198 -4.40 -17.79 -3.10
C THR A 198 -4.15 -16.69 -4.13
N VAL A 199 -3.69 -15.54 -3.68
CA VAL A 199 -3.24 -14.42 -4.51
C VAL A 199 -1.71 -14.49 -4.63
N PRO A 200 -1.16 -14.82 -5.80
CA PRO A 200 0.29 -14.88 -5.98
C PRO A 200 0.89 -13.47 -6.09
N GLU A 201 2.17 -13.34 -5.74
CA GLU A 201 2.94 -12.10 -5.86
C GLU A 201 2.88 -11.50 -7.27
N SER A 202 3.06 -12.34 -8.28
CA SER A 202 3.00 -11.94 -9.68
C SER A 202 1.64 -11.37 -10.11
N ALA A 203 0.53 -11.73 -9.43
CA ALA A 203 -0.77 -11.13 -9.72
C ALA A 203 -0.90 -9.72 -9.14
N VAL A 204 -0.27 -9.46 -7.99
CA VAL A 204 -0.24 -8.15 -7.35
C VAL A 204 0.62 -7.19 -8.19
N GLU A 205 1.81 -7.62 -8.58
CA GLU A 205 2.76 -6.81 -9.35
C GLU A 205 2.26 -6.51 -10.77
N ASN A 206 1.69 -7.50 -11.46
CA ASN A 206 1.24 -7.34 -12.85
C ASN A 206 -0.22 -6.92 -12.98
N GLY A 207 -0.95 -6.82 -11.87
CA GLY A 207 -2.39 -6.53 -11.87
C GLY A 207 -3.20 -7.59 -12.62
N THR A 208 -2.88 -8.87 -12.46
CA THR A 208 -3.60 -9.95 -13.15
C THR A 208 -4.77 -10.48 -12.30
N GLY A 209 -5.69 -11.17 -12.97
CA GLY A 209 -6.91 -11.70 -12.34
C GLY A 209 -6.67 -13.04 -11.66
N VAL A 210 -7.25 -13.20 -10.48
CA VAL A 210 -7.30 -14.43 -9.70
C VAL A 210 -8.77 -14.81 -9.53
N ARG A 211 -9.14 -16.01 -9.98
CA ARG A 211 -10.53 -16.50 -9.87
C ARG A 211 -10.71 -17.30 -8.59
N VAL A 212 -11.74 -16.96 -7.83
CA VAL A 212 -12.17 -17.75 -6.68
C VAL A 212 -12.81 -19.05 -7.19
N GLY A 213 -12.30 -20.18 -6.72
CA GLY A 213 -12.86 -21.50 -7.04
C GLY A 213 -14.32 -21.61 -6.58
N SER A 214 -15.13 -22.28 -7.39
CA SER A 214 -16.54 -22.59 -7.09
C SER A 214 -16.69 -23.65 -6.00
#